data_AF-A0A5K0VVJ2-F1
#
_entry.id   AF-A0A5K0VVJ2-F1
#
_cell.length_a   1.000
_cell.length_b   1.000
_cell.length_c   1.000
_cell.angle_alpha   90.00
_cell.angle_beta   90.00
_cell.angle_gamma   90.00
#
_symmetry.space_group_name_H-M   'P 1'
#
loop_
_entity.id
_entity.type
_entity.pdbx_description
1 polymer ?
#
loop_
_entity_poly.entity_id
_entity_poly.type
_entity_poly.pdbx_seq_one_letter_code
_entity_poly.pdbx_strand_id
1 'polypeptide(L)'
;SGAELRGCDDGIITMRLGEIALFTVPPKLTQGIQETFPSIAADATLQFEIELISWLKVVDVCEDGGIIKKILHRTEAIERAKEKDEVT
;
A
#
# COMPACT_ATOMS: atom_id res chain seq x y z
N SER A 1 9.86 9.34 -1.20
CA SER A 1 10.58 8.09 -1.47
C SER A 1 10.25 7.11 -0.36
N GLY A 2 9.28 6.24 -0.57
CA GLY A 2 9.09 5.07 0.29
C GLY A 2 10.07 3.99 -0.15
N ALA A 3 10.67 3.24 0.77
CA ALA A 3 11.39 2.04 0.40
C ALA A 3 10.35 1.06 -0.18
N GLU A 4 10.48 0.74 -1.47
CA GLU A 4 9.60 -0.20 -2.14
C GLU A 4 9.96 -1.61 -1.65
N LEU A 5 9.09 -2.20 -0.82
CA LEU A 5 9.28 -3.53 -0.25
C LEU A 5 8.91 -4.58 -1.31
N ARG A 6 9.81 -4.73 -2.28
CA ARG A 6 9.64 -5.62 -3.45
C ARG A 6 9.22 -7.02 -3.03
N GLY A 7 8.05 -7.44 -3.50
CA GLY A 7 7.51 -8.78 -3.28
C GLY A 7 6.73 -8.98 -1.98
N CYS A 8 6.53 -7.92 -1.19
CA CYS A 8 5.75 -7.98 0.06
C CYS A 8 4.32 -7.43 -0.07
N ASP A 9 3.98 -6.76 -1.19
CA ASP A 9 2.73 -6.00 -1.32
C ASP A 9 1.48 -6.83 -1.02
N ASP A 10 1.38 -8.02 -1.63
CA ASP A 10 0.27 -8.96 -1.43
C ASP A 10 0.19 -9.48 0.01
N GLY A 11 1.33 -9.53 0.72
CA GLY A 11 1.37 -9.90 2.13
C GLY A 11 0.87 -8.76 3.03
N ILE A 12 1.34 -7.54 2.77
CA ILE A 12 1.02 -6.35 3.56
C ILE A 12 -0.49 -6.09 3.60
N ILE A 13 -1.21 -6.31 2.49
CA ILE A 13 -2.68 -6.13 2.44
C ILE A 13 -3.46 -7.10 3.34
N THR A 14 -2.83 -8.19 3.79
CA THR A 14 -3.45 -9.17 4.69
C THR A 14 -3.21 -8.88 6.17
N MET A 15 -2.28 -7.96 6.49
CA MET A 15 -1.88 -7.66 7.85
C MET A 15 -2.95 -6.90 8.62
N ARG A 16 -3.00 -7.15 9.93
CA ARG A 16 -3.79 -6.36 10.88
C ARG A 16 -2.95 -5.19 11.42
N LEU A 17 -3.62 -4.12 11.81
CA LEU A 17 -2.96 -2.99 12.48
C LEU A 17 -2.25 -3.49 13.76
N GLY A 18 -0.96 -3.19 13.89
CA GLY A 18 -0.08 -3.64 14.97
C GLY A 18 0.48 -5.05 14.79
N GLU A 19 0.19 -5.75 13.68
CA GLU A 19 0.76 -7.06 13.40
C GLU A 19 2.25 -6.96 13.04
N ILE A 20 3.04 -7.92 13.52
CA ILE A 20 4.42 -8.18 13.09
C ILE A 20 4.44 -9.51 12.35
N ALA A 21 4.90 -9.52 11.11
CA ALA A 21 4.95 -10.70 10.26
C ALA A 21 6.32 -10.87 9.60
N LEU A 22 6.74 -12.12 9.38
CA LEU A 22 7.96 -12.46 8.64
C LEU A 22 7.60 -12.96 7.25
N PHE A 23 7.86 -12.16 6.22
CA PHE A 23 7.65 -12.53 4.83
C PHE A 23 8.89 -13.19 4.25
N THR A 24 8.72 -14.39 3.69
CA THR A 24 9.75 -15.09 2.91
C THR A 24 9.45 -14.89 1.42
N VAL A 25 10.30 -14.14 0.73
CA VAL A 25 10.07 -13.67 -0.64
C VAL A 25 11.03 -14.39 -1.60
N PRO A 26 10.53 -15.20 -2.55
CA PRO A 26 11.37 -15.89 -3.52
C PRO A 26 11.98 -14.90 -4.54
N PRO A 27 13.11 -15.27 -5.20
CA PRO A 27 13.83 -14.42 -6.13
C PRO A 27 12.96 -13.84 -7.27
N LYS A 28 11.94 -14.61 -7.70
CA LYS A 28 11.02 -14.21 -8.77
C LYS A 28 10.25 -12.91 -8.45
N LEU A 29 10.09 -12.57 -7.18
CA LEU A 29 9.35 -11.38 -6.73
C LEU A 29 10.28 -10.22 -6.33
N THR A 30 11.60 -10.39 -6.42
CA THR A 30 12.61 -9.41 -6.01
C THR A 30 13.44 -8.91 -7.19
N GLN A 31 12.91 -9.01 -8.41
CA GLN A 31 13.59 -8.56 -9.62
C GLN A 31 14.03 -7.09 -9.50
N GLY A 32 15.27 -6.81 -9.92
CA GLY A 32 15.86 -5.47 -9.85
C GLY A 32 16.37 -5.07 -8.46
N ILE A 33 16.31 -5.95 -7.46
CA ILE A 33 16.78 -5.60 -6.11
C ILE A 33 18.28 -5.29 -6.05
N GLN A 34 19.08 -5.86 -6.95
CA GLN A 34 20.51 -5.57 -7.07
C GLN A 34 20.82 -4.13 -7.48
N GLU A 35 19.88 -3.43 -8.13
CA GLU A 35 20.07 -2.01 -8.46
C GLU A 35 20.15 -1.14 -7.20
N THR A 36 19.50 -1.58 -6.12
CA THR A 36 19.52 -0.92 -4.82
C THR A 36 20.51 -1.59 -3.86
N PHE A 37 20.63 -2.91 -3.92
CA PHE A 37 21.46 -3.72 -3.04
C PHE A 37 22.37 -4.67 -3.84
N PRO A 38 23.50 -4.18 -4.38
CA PRO A 38 24.34 -4.92 -5.32
C PRO A 38 24.95 -6.23 -4.78
N SER A 39 25.00 -6.38 -3.45
CA SER A 39 25.56 -7.55 -2.78
C SER A 39 24.59 -8.74 -2.67
N ILE A 40 23.31 -8.56 -2.98
CA ILE A 40 22.31 -9.63 -2.91
C ILE A 40 22.41 -10.51 -4.15
N ALA A 41 22.59 -11.83 -3.95
CA ALA A 41 22.62 -12.79 -5.05
C ALA A 41 21.31 -12.82 -5.85
N ALA A 42 21.40 -13.06 -7.16
CA ALA A 42 20.24 -13.04 -8.07
C ALA A 42 19.18 -14.10 -7.75
N ASP A 43 19.59 -15.20 -7.11
CA ASP A 43 18.77 -16.34 -6.71
C ASP A 43 18.47 -16.35 -5.20
N ALA A 44 18.76 -15.26 -4.49
CA ALA A 44 18.52 -15.17 -3.06
C ALA A 44 17.03 -15.12 -2.73
N THR A 45 16.58 -16.01 -1.85
CA THR A 45 15.31 -15.86 -1.13
C THR A 45 15.51 -14.88 0.00
N LEU A 46 14.66 -13.86 0.10
CA LEU A 46 14.77 -12.80 1.08
C LEU A 46 13.77 -12.97 2.20
N GLN A 47 14.11 -12.47 3.38
CA GLN A 47 13.21 -12.42 4.52
C GLN A 47 13.06 -10.98 5.00
N PHE A 48 11.82 -10.55 5.22
CA PHE A 48 11.46 -9.23 5.72
C PHE A 48 10.59 -9.38 6.95
N GLU A 49 11.05 -8.85 8.09
CA GLU A 49 10.19 -8.64 9.25
C GLU A 49 9.51 -7.27 9.11
N ILE A 50 8.18 -7.28 9.10
CA ILE A 50 7.36 -6.09 8.85
C ILE A 50 6.37 -5.91 10.00
N GLU A 51 6.32 -4.69 10.55
CA GLU A 51 5.31 -4.24 11.50
C GLU A 51 4.33 -3.27 10.82
N LEU A 52 3.02 -3.52 10.89
CA LEU A 52 2.01 -2.61 10.37
C LEU A 52 1.62 -1.56 11.42
N ILE A 53 2.30 -0.40 11.40
CA ILE A 53 2.10 0.66 12.40
C ILE A 53 0.82 1.48 12.15
N SER A 54 0.51 1.81 10.89
CA SER A 54 -0.69 2.57 10.51
C SER A 54 -0.96 2.48 9.00
N TRP A 55 -2.21 2.74 8.59
CA TRP A 55 -2.58 2.89 7.19
C TRP A 55 -3.66 3.96 7.01
N LEU A 56 -3.70 4.57 5.82
CA LEU A 56 -4.70 5.57 5.45
C LEU A 56 -5.46 5.09 4.21
N LYS A 57 -6.78 5.18 4.24
CA LYS A 57 -7.57 4.95 3.03
C LYS A 57 -7.41 6.14 2.09
N VAL A 58 -6.93 5.86 0.89
CA VAL A 58 -6.85 6.83 -0.21
C VAL A 58 -7.92 6.46 -1.24
N VAL A 59 -8.70 7.44 -1.67
CA VAL A 59 -9.73 7.27 -2.71
C VAL A 59 -9.46 8.29 -3.80
N ASP A 60 -9.29 7.82 -5.03
CA ASP A 60 -9.41 8.67 -6.20
C ASP A 60 -10.90 8.92 -6.45
N VAL A 61 -11.32 10.18 -6.37
CA VAL A 61 -12.73 10.56 -6.41
C VAL A 61 -13.27 10.55 -7.84
N CYS A 62 -12.42 10.88 -8.81
CA CYS A 62 -12.78 11.06 -10.21
C CYS A 62 -12.26 9.93 -11.10
N GLU A 63 -11.46 9.01 -10.55
CA GLU A 63 -10.82 7.90 -11.27
C GLU A 63 -9.87 8.36 -12.40
N ASP A 64 -9.48 9.62 -12.39
CA ASP A 64 -8.59 10.27 -13.35
C ASP A 64 -7.21 10.63 -12.75
N GLY A 65 -6.99 10.29 -11.48
CA GLY A 65 -5.80 10.64 -10.70
C GLY A 65 -5.74 12.11 -10.28
N GLY A 66 -6.70 12.95 -10.68
CA GLY A 66 -6.71 14.39 -10.44
C GLY A 66 -7.14 14.77 -9.02
N ILE A 67 -8.11 14.06 -8.45
CA ILE A 67 -8.63 14.34 -7.10
C ILE A 67 -8.43 13.14 -6.18
N ILE A 68 -7.42 13.24 -5.31
CA ILE A 68 -7.07 12.21 -4.33
C ILE A 68 -7.50 12.62 -2.91
N LYS A 69 -8.45 11.88 -2.32
CA LYS A 69 -8.91 12.08 -0.94
C LYS A 69 -8.20 11.11 0.02
N LYS A 70 -7.47 11.66 1.00
CA LYS A 70 -6.89 10.89 2.13
C LYS A 70 -7.84 10.94 3.33
N ILE A 71 -8.28 9.78 3.80
CA ILE A 71 -9.18 9.68 4.97
C ILE A 71 -8.31 9.59 6.23
N LEU A 72 -8.14 10.72 6.92
CA LEU A 72 -7.31 10.82 8.13
C LEU A 72 -8.01 10.31 9.40
N HIS A 73 -9.33 10.47 9.47
CA HIS A 73 -10.16 9.97 10.56
C HIS A 73 -11.42 9.33 9.97
N ARG A 74 -11.78 8.13 10.43
CA ARG A 74 -13.02 7.48 10.04
C ARG A 74 -14.15 8.11 10.86
N THR A 75 -14.92 9.03 10.28
CA THR A 75 -16.20 9.46 10.85
C THR A 75 -17.28 8.43 10.50
N GLU A 76 -18.16 8.13 11.46
CA GLU A 76 -19.32 7.27 11.23
C GLU A 76 -20.35 8.04 10.39
N ALA A 77 -20.63 7.53 9.20
CA ALA A 77 -21.66 7.97 8.23
C ALA A 77 -21.75 9.48 7.93
N ILE A 78 -21.30 9.86 6.73
CA ILE A 78 -21.89 11.00 6.01
C ILE A 78 -22.50 10.41 4.74
N GLU A 79 -23.83 10.39 4.69
CA GLU A 79 -24.60 10.08 3.50
C GLU A 79 -24.01 10.87 2.32
N ARG A 80 -23.74 10.17 1.19
CA ARG A 80 -23.30 10.85 -0.04
C ARG A 80 -24.33 11.95 -0.34
N ALA A 81 -23.91 13.21 -0.35
CA ALA A 81 -24.74 14.31 -0.80
C ALA A 81 -25.20 13.98 -2.23
N LYS A 82 -26.51 13.76 -2.40
CA LYS A 82 -27.10 13.58 -3.72
C LYS A 82 -27.16 14.95 -4.36
N GLU A 83 -26.36 15.16 -5.39
CA GLU A 83 -26.41 16.35 -6.22
C GLU A 83 -27.75 16.36 -6.97
N LYS A 84 -28.63 17.27 -6.56
CA LYS A 84 -29.77 17.74 -7.35
C LYS A 84 -29.89 19.23 -7.11
N ASP A 85 -29.22 20.02 -7.94
CA ASP A 85 -29.63 21.39 -8.21
C ASP A 85 -29.46 21.63 -9.72
N GLU A 86 -30.55 21.41 -10.45
CA GLU A 86 -30.75 21.95 -11.80
C GLU A 86 -31.14 23.42 -11.61
N VAL A 87 -30.32 24.35 -12.08
CA VAL A 87 -30.68 25.78 -12.13
C VAL A 87 -30.99 26.11 -13.59
N THR A 88 -32.29 26.21 -13.90
CA THR A 88 -32.81 26.83 -15.13
C THR A 88 -32.62 28.34 -15.13
#